data_AF-A0A6L7WFA2-F1
#
_entry.id   AF-A0A6L7WFA2-F1
#
_cell.length_a   1.000
_cell.length_b   1.000
_cell.length_c   1.000
_cell.angle_alpha   90.00
_cell.angle_beta   90.00
_cell.angle_gamma   90.00
#
_symmetry.space_group_name_H-M   'P 1'
#
loop_
_entity.id
_entity.type
_entity.pdbx_description
1 polymer ?
#
loop_
_entity_poly.entity_id
_entity_poly.type
_entity_poly.pdbx_seq_one_letter_code
_entity_poly.pdbx_strand_id
1 'polypeptide(L)'
;MVEAGDELTPGRFAATLAVLIDWMALLLMVAAAIVVASAWLLLRTQAGRYDVPEFDSLAAVAFVTAAVPMWAAWQAHRLYTYGATTGQALRGLRVRGAPARRAARLLLHPAALPLWVWIAATGVLSGSRRIAVIVLGVTAIMMLLTGVTRAFHRPLYDLVTGTRLVRAR
;
A
#
# COMPACT_ATOMS: atom_id res chain seq x y z
N MET A 1 -23.63 -23.96 -12.52
CA MET A 1 -24.03 -23.87 -11.10
C MET A 1 -22.78 -24.03 -10.26
N VAL A 2 -22.30 -22.96 -9.63
CA VAL A 2 -21.17 -23.04 -8.69
C VAL A 2 -21.77 -23.39 -7.34
N GLU A 3 -21.47 -24.57 -6.82
CA GLU A 3 -21.88 -25.00 -5.48
C GLU A 3 -21.53 -23.89 -4.48
N ALA A 4 -22.55 -23.49 -3.71
CA ALA A 4 -22.39 -22.63 -2.54
C ALA A 4 -21.66 -23.42 -1.45
N GLY A 5 -20.41 -23.79 -1.72
CA GLY A 5 -19.54 -24.35 -0.71
C GLY A 5 -19.28 -23.28 0.34
N ASP A 6 -19.68 -23.56 1.58
CA ASP A 6 -19.56 -22.70 2.75
C ASP A 6 -18.34 -21.77 2.68
N GLU A 7 -18.59 -20.49 2.39
CA GLU A 7 -17.58 -19.45 2.47
C GLU A 7 -17.33 -19.17 3.95
N LEU A 8 -16.36 -19.88 4.53
CA LEU A 8 -15.98 -19.66 5.92
C LEU A 8 -15.47 -18.23 6.10
N THR A 9 -16.15 -17.49 6.97
CA THR A 9 -15.76 -16.12 7.32
C THR A 9 -14.34 -16.15 7.91
N PRO A 10 -13.38 -15.38 7.36
CA PRO A 10 -12.02 -15.38 7.86
C PRO A 10 -11.96 -15.01 9.35
N GLY A 11 -11.15 -15.69 10.15
CA GLY A 11 -10.91 -15.25 11.53
C GLY A 11 -10.36 -13.82 11.59
N ARG A 12 -10.69 -13.06 12.64
CA ARG A 12 -10.17 -11.69 12.84
C ARG A 12 -8.64 -11.69 12.88
N PHE A 13 -8.06 -12.64 13.61
CA PHE A 13 -6.61 -12.82 13.74
C PHE A 13 -5.91 -13.02 12.40
N ALA A 14 -6.43 -13.90 11.53
CA ALA A 14 -5.82 -14.19 10.24
C ALA A 14 -5.79 -12.95 9.31
N ALA A 15 -6.83 -12.13 9.33
CA ALA A 15 -6.86 -10.89 8.56
C ALA A 15 -5.93 -9.81 9.14
N THR A 16 -5.85 -9.67 10.47
CA THR A 16 -4.89 -8.75 11.09
C THR A 16 -3.46 -9.15 10.74
N LEU A 17 -3.13 -10.44 10.81
CA LEU A 17 -1.80 -10.92 10.46
C LEU A 17 -1.48 -10.72 8.97
N ALA A 18 -2.45 -10.89 8.08
CA ALA A 18 -2.29 -10.55 6.66
C ALA A 18 -1.91 -9.06 6.47
N VAL A 19 -2.58 -8.15 7.19
CA VAL A 19 -2.23 -6.72 7.15
C VAL A 19 -0.81 -6.48 7.66
N LEU A 20 -0.40 -7.11 8.77
CA LEU A 20 0.96 -6.98 9.30
C LEU A 20 2.01 -7.48 8.31
N ILE A 21 1.76 -8.58 7.62
CA ILE A 21 2.66 -9.10 6.58
C ILE A 21 2.77 -8.11 5.41
N ASP A 22 1.67 -7.49 4.99
CA ASP A 22 1.70 -6.45 3.95
C ASP A 22 2.52 -5.23 4.38
N TRP A 23 2.44 -4.82 5.65
CA TRP A 23 3.31 -3.80 6.24
C TRP A 23 4.78 -4.22 6.25
N MET A 24 5.09 -5.45 6.64
CA MET A 24 6.46 -5.97 6.59
C MET A 24 7.00 -5.98 5.16
N ALA A 25 6.18 -6.36 4.17
CA ALA A 25 6.58 -6.32 2.77
C ALA A 25 6.91 -4.89 2.30
N LEU A 26 6.14 -3.88 2.73
CA LEU A 26 6.46 -2.48 2.47
C LEU A 26 7.79 -2.08 3.13
N LEU A 27 7.99 -2.42 4.42
CA LEU A 27 9.21 -2.08 5.15
C LEU A 27 10.45 -2.70 4.51
N LEU A 28 10.36 -3.96 4.06
CA LEU A 28 11.44 -4.62 3.33
C LEU A 28 11.75 -3.92 2.00
N MET A 29 10.73 -3.45 1.29
CA MET A 29 10.90 -2.72 0.03
C MET A 29 11.55 -1.35 0.24
N VAL A 30 11.17 -0.64 1.30
CA VAL A 30 11.81 0.62 1.71
C VAL A 30 13.25 0.38 2.15
N ALA A 31 13.52 -0.66 2.95
CA ALA A 31 14.86 -1.03 3.37
C ALA A 31 15.76 -1.37 2.18
N ALA A 32 15.26 -2.14 1.20
CA ALA A 32 15.97 -2.43 -0.03
C ALA A 32 16.27 -1.14 -0.83
N ALA A 33 15.31 -0.23 -0.93
CA ALA A 33 15.53 1.06 -1.59
C ALA A 33 16.60 1.92 -0.89
N ILE A 34 16.64 1.92 0.46
CA ILE A 34 17.67 2.60 1.25
C ILE A 34 19.06 1.99 1.00
N VAL A 35 19.15 0.66 0.94
CA VAL A 35 20.42 -0.02 0.64
C VAL A 35 20.93 0.35 -0.75
N VAL A 36 20.05 0.32 -1.76
CA VAL A 36 20.40 0.70 -3.15
C VAL A 36 20.80 2.18 -3.23
N ALA A 37 20.05 3.08 -2.59
CA ALA A 37 20.36 4.50 -2.55
C ALA A 37 21.69 4.78 -1.84
N SER A 38 21.95 4.12 -0.71
CA SER A 38 23.21 4.22 0.02
C SER A 38 24.39 3.71 -0.83
N ALA A 39 24.24 2.56 -1.49
CA ALA A 39 25.27 2.03 -2.38
C ALA A 39 25.57 2.99 -3.54
N TRP A 40 24.54 3.58 -4.15
CA TRP A 40 24.69 4.58 -5.19
C TRP A 40 25.48 5.81 -4.70
N LEU A 41 25.13 6.35 -3.52
CA LEU A 41 25.84 7.49 -2.94
C LEU A 41 27.29 7.16 -2.60
N LEU A 42 27.56 5.97 -2.03
CA LEU A 42 28.92 5.52 -1.70
C LEU A 42 29.80 5.37 -2.95
N LEU A 43 29.25 4.85 -4.06
CA LEU A 43 29.99 4.78 -5.32
C LEU A 43 30.36 6.17 -5.85
N ARG A 44 29.51 7.18 -5.60
CA ARG A 44 29.77 8.57 -6.02
C ARG A 44 30.79 9.28 -5.15
N THR A 45 30.85 8.98 -3.85
CA THR A 45 31.87 9.55 -2.95
C THR A 45 33.23 8.90 -3.15
N GLN A 46 33.28 7.59 -3.39
CA GLN A 46 34.54 6.88 -3.72
C GLN A 46 35.17 7.34 -5.05
N ALA A 47 34.38 7.92 -5.96
CA ALA A 47 34.88 8.53 -7.20
C ALA A 47 35.56 9.90 -7.01
N GLY A 48 36.09 10.18 -5.81
CA GLY A 48 36.87 11.39 -5.50
C GLY A 48 36.04 12.63 -5.16
N ARG A 49 34.74 12.49 -4.87
CA ARG A 49 33.89 13.58 -4.40
C ARG A 49 33.80 13.55 -2.88
N TYR A 50 34.37 14.55 -2.22
CA TYR A 50 34.29 14.70 -0.76
C TYR A 50 32.88 15.11 -0.29
N ASP A 51 32.12 15.81 -1.14
CA ASP A 51 30.75 16.23 -0.88
C ASP A 51 29.77 15.56 -1.86
N VAL A 52 28.62 15.13 -1.33
CA VAL A 52 27.52 14.62 -2.16
C VAL A 52 26.79 15.82 -2.78
N PRO A 53 26.77 15.96 -4.12
CA PRO A 53 26.01 17.02 -4.77
C PRO A 53 24.53 16.95 -4.40
N GLU A 54 23.87 18.10 -4.25
CA GLU A 54 22.46 18.21 -3.89
C GLU A 54 21.55 17.39 -4.82
N PHE A 55 21.85 17.35 -6.11
CA PHE A 55 21.09 16.53 -7.06
C PHE A 55 21.20 15.02 -6.80
N ASP A 56 22.37 14.53 -6.37
CA ASP A 56 22.57 13.11 -6.07
C ASP A 56 21.81 12.71 -4.79
N SER A 57 21.76 13.58 -3.79
CA SER A 57 20.97 13.34 -2.56
C SER A 57 19.46 13.42 -2.82
N LEU A 58 19.01 14.37 -3.64
CA LEU A 58 17.61 14.44 -4.08
C LEU A 58 17.20 13.20 -4.87
N ALA A 59 18.05 12.69 -5.76
CA ALA A 59 17.79 11.46 -6.50
C ALA A 59 17.68 10.23 -5.56
N ALA A 60 18.56 10.13 -4.57
CA ALA A 60 18.51 9.08 -3.56
C ALA A 60 17.20 9.13 -2.74
N VAL A 61 16.80 10.31 -2.29
CA VAL A 61 15.52 10.51 -1.58
C VAL A 61 14.33 10.19 -2.48
N ALA A 62 14.34 10.64 -3.74
CA ALA A 62 13.29 10.32 -4.71
C ALA A 62 13.16 8.81 -4.92
N PHE A 63 14.27 8.08 -5.00
CA PHE A 63 14.27 6.63 -5.12
C PHE A 63 13.66 5.93 -3.90
N VAL A 64 14.07 6.32 -2.69
CA VAL A 64 13.52 5.76 -1.44
C VAL A 64 12.03 6.06 -1.31
N THR A 65 11.61 7.29 -1.60
CA THR A 65 10.21 7.70 -1.51
C THR A 65 9.34 7.00 -2.57
N ALA A 66 9.87 6.69 -3.76
CA ALA A 66 9.19 5.92 -4.80
C ALA A 66 8.90 4.46 -4.41
N ALA A 67 9.53 3.93 -3.36
CA ALA A 67 9.26 2.57 -2.88
C ALA A 67 7.79 2.40 -2.47
N VAL A 68 7.15 3.45 -1.91
CA VAL A 68 5.76 3.43 -1.47
C VAL A 68 4.77 3.25 -2.63
N PRO A 69 4.75 4.13 -3.67
CA PRO A 69 3.87 3.92 -4.82
C PRO A 69 4.20 2.64 -5.60
N MET A 70 5.47 2.24 -5.67
CA MET A 70 5.87 0.98 -6.33
C MET A 70 5.31 -0.25 -5.59
N TRP A 71 5.39 -0.28 -4.25
CA TRP A 71 4.77 -1.31 -3.42
C TRP A 71 3.26 -1.35 -3.62
N ALA A 72 2.60 -0.20 -3.63
CA ALA A 72 1.16 -0.11 -3.80
C ALA A 72 0.72 -0.62 -5.18
N ALA A 73 1.44 -0.23 -6.24
CA ALA A 73 1.19 -0.72 -7.60
C ALA A 73 1.34 -2.25 -7.69
N TRP A 74 2.38 -2.81 -7.07
CA TRP A 74 2.59 -4.26 -7.01
C TRP A 74 1.43 -4.97 -6.29
N GLN A 75 0.99 -4.48 -5.13
CA GLN A 75 -0.14 -5.06 -4.40
C GLN A 75 -1.47 -4.91 -5.15
N ALA A 76 -1.69 -3.78 -5.83
CA ALA A 76 -2.87 -3.55 -6.67
C ALA A 76 -2.90 -4.54 -7.85
N HIS A 77 -1.75 -4.76 -8.50
CA HIS A 77 -1.63 -5.77 -9.55
C HIS A 77 -1.91 -7.18 -9.00
N ARG A 78 -1.38 -7.53 -7.83
CA ARG A 78 -1.68 -8.83 -7.21
C ARG A 78 -3.16 -9.02 -6.90
N LEU A 79 -3.83 -7.98 -6.39
CA LEU A 79 -5.28 -8.00 -6.16
C LEU A 79 -6.07 -8.10 -7.47
N TYR A 80 -5.61 -7.43 -8.53
CA TYR A 80 -6.23 -7.51 -9.84
C TYR A 80 -6.14 -8.93 -10.42
N THR A 81 -4.94 -9.50 -10.45
CA THR A 81 -4.65 -10.79 -11.10
C THR A 81 -5.04 -11.99 -10.24
N TYR A 82 -4.56 -12.03 -9.00
CA TYR A 82 -4.70 -13.20 -8.11
C TYR A 82 -5.82 -13.04 -7.08
N GLY A 83 -6.38 -11.84 -6.95
CA GLY A 83 -7.42 -11.57 -5.95
C GLY A 83 -6.90 -11.55 -4.52
N ALA A 84 -5.59 -11.45 -4.27
CA ALA A 84 -5.06 -11.41 -2.91
C ALA A 84 -3.82 -10.51 -2.85
N THR A 85 -3.66 -9.77 -1.76
CA THR A 85 -2.36 -9.18 -1.39
C THR A 85 -1.37 -10.27 -0.97
N THR A 86 -0.11 -9.90 -0.82
CA THR A 86 0.94 -10.81 -0.30
C THR A 86 0.57 -11.41 1.05
N GLY A 87 0.16 -10.59 2.01
CA GLY A 87 -0.24 -11.06 3.33
C GLY A 87 -1.50 -11.93 3.29
N GLN A 88 -2.47 -11.60 2.42
CA GLN A 88 -3.68 -12.41 2.27
C GLN A 88 -3.36 -13.80 1.69
N ALA A 89 -2.53 -13.87 0.64
CA ALA A 89 -2.14 -15.13 0.03
C ALA A 89 -1.45 -16.06 1.04
N LEU A 90 -0.52 -15.53 1.85
CA LEU A 90 0.20 -16.28 2.89
C LEU A 90 -0.70 -16.77 4.04
N ARG A 91 -1.92 -16.23 4.16
CA ARG A 91 -2.92 -16.66 5.16
C ARG A 91 -4.07 -17.46 4.55
N GLY A 92 -3.96 -17.86 3.27
CA GLY A 92 -5.01 -18.56 2.55
C GLY A 92 -6.28 -17.72 2.47
N LEU A 93 -6.15 -16.42 2.25
CA LEU A 93 -7.25 -15.47 2.08
C LEU A 93 -7.27 -14.94 0.65
N ARG A 94 -8.46 -14.67 0.13
CA ARG A 94 -8.66 -14.03 -1.17
C ARG A 94 -9.86 -13.11 -1.16
N VAL A 95 -9.81 -12.10 -2.01
CA VAL A 95 -10.87 -11.15 -2.30
C VAL A 95 -11.64 -11.65 -3.53
N ARG A 96 -12.93 -11.92 -3.35
CA ARG A 96 -13.88 -12.26 -4.40
C ARG A 96 -14.54 -10.98 -4.92
N GLY A 97 -14.69 -10.86 -6.23
CA GLY A 97 -15.28 -9.70 -6.91
C GLY A 97 -14.58 -9.39 -8.24
N ALA A 98 -15.07 -8.37 -8.96
CA ALA A 98 -14.50 -7.97 -10.24
C ALA A 98 -13.04 -7.48 -10.08
N PRO A 99 -12.12 -7.81 -11.02
CA PRO A 99 -10.69 -7.49 -10.91
C PRO A 99 -10.39 -6.02 -10.56
N ALA A 100 -11.05 -5.08 -11.25
CA ALA A 100 -10.90 -3.64 -10.99
C ALA A 100 -11.33 -3.25 -9.56
N ARG A 101 -12.43 -3.81 -9.06
CA ARG A 101 -12.91 -3.55 -7.69
C ARG A 101 -11.96 -4.14 -6.65
N ARG A 102 -11.37 -5.30 -6.93
CA ARG A 102 -10.33 -5.90 -6.07
C ARG A 102 -9.10 -5.00 -5.96
N ALA A 103 -8.64 -4.43 -7.07
CA ALA A 103 -7.52 -3.49 -7.05
C ALA A 103 -7.90 -2.20 -6.29
N ALA A 104 -9.08 -1.63 -6.55
CA ALA A 104 -9.57 -0.44 -5.85
C ALA A 104 -9.74 -0.67 -4.34
N ARG A 105 -10.00 -1.91 -3.90
CA ARG A 105 -10.04 -2.30 -2.48
C ARG A 105 -8.75 -1.92 -1.74
N LEU A 106 -7.60 -1.81 -2.43
CA LEU A 106 -6.35 -1.39 -1.82
C LEU A 106 -6.42 0.03 -1.24
N LEU A 107 -7.19 0.93 -1.86
CA LEU A 107 -7.31 2.34 -1.44
C LEU A 107 -7.86 2.48 -0.01
N LEU A 108 -8.70 1.54 0.41
CA LEU A 108 -9.28 1.49 1.75
C LEU A 108 -8.55 0.48 2.66
N HIS A 109 -7.52 -0.19 2.15
CA HIS A 109 -6.77 -1.17 2.92
C HIS A 109 -5.89 -0.47 3.97
N PRO A 110 -5.82 -0.96 5.23
CA PRO A 110 -5.01 -0.32 6.26
C PRO A 110 -3.53 -0.19 5.92
N ALA A 111 -2.99 -1.08 5.09
CA ALA A 111 -1.61 -0.99 4.62
C ALA A 111 -1.37 0.11 3.57
N ALA A 112 -2.43 0.74 3.03
CA ALA A 112 -2.30 1.88 2.11
C ALA A 112 -2.16 3.23 2.83
N LEU A 113 -2.20 3.27 4.17
CA LEU A 113 -1.97 4.51 4.93
C LEU A 113 -0.65 5.23 4.54
N PRO A 114 0.50 4.53 4.38
CA PRO A 114 1.74 5.14 3.92
C PRO A 114 1.61 5.76 2.52
N LEU A 115 0.85 5.13 1.64
CA LEU A 115 0.58 5.67 0.30
C LEU A 115 -0.17 7.00 0.40
N TRP A 116 -1.21 7.08 1.23
CA TRP A 116 -1.97 8.33 1.41
C TRP A 116 -1.13 9.44 2.05
N VAL A 117 -0.27 9.10 3.01
CA VAL A 117 0.71 10.04 3.59
C VAL A 117 1.68 10.51 2.51
N TRP A 118 2.18 9.61 1.68
CA TRP A 118 3.10 9.95 0.57
C TRP A 118 2.44 10.87 -0.46
N ILE A 119 1.19 10.60 -0.86
CA ILE A 119 0.43 11.47 -1.78
C ILE A 119 0.25 12.86 -1.14
N ALA A 120 -0.12 12.93 0.14
CA ALA A 120 -0.25 14.20 0.86
C ALA A 120 1.06 14.99 0.91
N ALA A 121 2.17 14.34 1.27
CA ALA A 121 3.48 14.96 1.33
C ALA A 121 3.90 15.50 -0.04
N THR A 122 3.78 14.70 -1.10
CA THR A 122 4.11 15.14 -2.47
C THR A 122 3.21 16.28 -2.96
N GLY A 123 1.92 16.24 -2.63
CA GLY A 123 0.98 17.33 -2.91
C GLY A 123 1.35 18.63 -2.21
N VAL A 124 1.75 18.60 -0.94
CA VAL A 124 2.23 19.77 -0.19
C VAL A 124 3.54 20.30 -0.77
N LEU A 125 4.49 19.41 -1.07
CA LEU A 125 5.79 19.76 -1.61
C LEU A 125 5.74 20.31 -3.04
N SER A 126 4.63 20.14 -3.76
CA SER A 126 4.43 20.74 -5.10
C SER A 126 4.37 22.27 -5.09
N GLY A 127 4.22 22.91 -3.93
CA GLY A 127 4.08 24.37 -3.79
C GLY A 127 2.71 24.92 -4.17
N SER A 128 1.80 24.09 -4.71
CA SER A 128 0.45 24.52 -5.06
C SER A 128 -0.52 24.38 -3.88
N ARG A 129 -0.98 25.52 -3.34
CA ARG A 129 -1.96 25.55 -2.24
C ARG A 129 -3.25 24.79 -2.60
N ARG A 130 -3.72 24.88 -3.85
CA ARG A 130 -4.93 24.17 -4.30
C ARG A 130 -4.75 22.66 -4.26
N ILE A 131 -3.62 22.16 -4.77
CA ILE A 131 -3.31 20.73 -4.75
C ILE A 131 -3.15 20.25 -3.31
N ALA A 132 -2.42 20.99 -2.48
CA ALA A 132 -2.22 20.65 -1.07
C ALA A 132 -3.56 20.48 -0.32
N VAL A 133 -4.51 21.41 -0.47
CA VAL A 133 -5.83 21.32 0.18
C VAL A 133 -6.63 20.12 -0.31
N ILE A 134 -6.67 19.89 -1.63
CA ILE A 134 -7.41 18.75 -2.22
C ILE A 134 -6.84 17.44 -1.68
N VAL A 135 -5.53 17.27 -1.76
CA VAL A 135 -4.88 16.01 -1.36
C VAL A 135 -4.97 15.79 0.14
N LEU A 136 -4.76 16.80 0.97
CA LEU A 136 -4.93 16.68 2.43
C LEU A 136 -6.38 16.31 2.79
N GLY A 137 -7.37 16.92 2.14
CA GLY A 137 -8.78 16.59 2.32
C GLY A 137 -9.09 15.14 1.94
N VAL A 138 -8.65 14.70 0.75
CA VAL A 138 -8.83 13.32 0.30
C VAL A 138 -8.13 12.34 1.24
N THR A 139 -6.87 12.60 1.63
CA THR A 139 -6.13 11.77 2.58
C THR A 139 -6.83 11.67 3.93
N ALA A 140 -7.33 12.78 4.48
CA ALA A 140 -8.07 12.77 5.75
C ALA A 140 -9.35 11.92 5.66
N ILE A 141 -10.11 12.05 4.56
CA ILE A 141 -11.31 11.24 4.31
C ILE A 141 -10.91 9.76 4.21
N MET A 142 -9.85 9.43 3.48
CA MET A 142 -9.42 8.03 3.31
C MET A 142 -8.89 7.43 4.60
N MET A 143 -8.17 8.19 5.42
CA MET A 143 -7.76 7.77 6.77
C MET A 143 -8.96 7.55 7.68
N LEU A 144 -9.95 8.43 7.65
CA LEU A 144 -11.20 8.28 8.41
C LEU A 144 -11.93 7.01 7.97
N LEU A 145 -12.13 6.81 6.66
CA LEU A 145 -12.78 5.61 6.12
C LEU A 145 -12.02 4.34 6.51
N THR A 146 -10.69 4.36 6.42
CA THR A 146 -9.83 3.23 6.82
C THR A 146 -9.91 2.97 8.33
N GLY A 147 -9.95 4.00 9.18
CA GLY A 147 -10.08 3.88 10.62
C GLY A 147 -11.45 3.37 11.06
N VAL A 148 -12.53 3.96 10.52
CA VAL A 148 -13.92 3.57 10.78
C VAL A 148 -14.19 2.14 10.32
N THR A 149 -13.70 1.75 9.14
CA THR A 149 -13.89 0.38 8.63
C THR A 149 -13.12 -0.68 9.42
N ARG A 150 -11.97 -0.31 10.02
CA ARG A 150 -11.21 -1.19 10.92
C ARG A 150 -11.89 -1.34 12.29
N ALA A 151 -12.52 -0.27 12.77
CA ALA A 151 -13.18 -0.24 14.07
C ALA A 151 -14.59 -0.85 14.07
N PHE A 152 -15.38 -0.66 13.00
CA PHE A 152 -16.83 -0.89 13.08
C PHE A 152 -17.35 -2.12 12.33
N HIS A 153 -17.15 -2.35 11.02
CA HIS A 153 -17.78 -3.54 10.39
C HIS A 153 -17.16 -3.93 9.03
N ARG A 154 -16.57 -5.13 8.95
CA ARG A 154 -16.26 -5.83 7.67
C ARG A 154 -17.41 -5.81 6.63
N PRO A 155 -18.69 -6.01 6.98
CA PRO A 155 -19.75 -6.03 5.97
C PRO A 155 -19.97 -4.67 5.29
N LEU A 156 -19.78 -3.54 5.98
CA LEU A 156 -19.84 -2.21 5.35
C LEU A 156 -18.69 -2.01 4.35
N TYR A 157 -17.49 -2.44 4.72
CA TYR A 157 -16.32 -2.39 3.84
C TYR A 157 -16.54 -3.22 2.57
N ASP A 158 -17.07 -4.43 2.72
CA ASP A 158 -17.36 -5.34 1.61
C ASP A 158 -18.50 -4.80 0.71
N LEU A 159 -19.49 -4.12 1.29
CA LEU A 159 -20.56 -3.43 0.57
C LEU A 159 -20.02 -2.27 -0.27
N VAL A 160 -19.25 -1.36 0.35
CA VAL A 160 -18.68 -0.17 -0.32
C VAL A 160 -17.76 -0.57 -1.46
N THR A 161 -16.94 -1.60 -1.26
CA THR A 161 -16.01 -2.08 -2.28
C THR A 161 -16.66 -3.01 -3.30
N GLY A 162 -17.88 -3.50 -3.03
CA GLY A 162 -18.53 -4.55 -3.82
C GLY A 162 -17.67 -5.81 -3.95
N THR A 163 -16.92 -6.14 -2.92
CA THR A 163 -16.00 -7.30 -2.87
C THR A 163 -16.10 -8.00 -1.52
N ARG A 164 -15.76 -9.28 -1.44
CA ARG A 164 -15.80 -10.06 -0.18
C ARG A 164 -14.48 -10.73 0.10
N LEU A 165 -14.03 -10.69 1.35
CA LEU A 165 -12.85 -11.44 1.79
C LEU A 165 -13.27 -12.85 2.22
N VAL A 166 -12.73 -13.87 1.55
CA VAL A 166 -13.06 -15.28 1.78
C VAL A 166 -11.79 -16.10 2.00
N ARG A 167 -11.91 -17.28 2.60
CA ARG A 167 -10.80 -18.25 2.68
C ARG A 167 -10.58 -18.89 1.30
N ALA A 168 -9.34 -18.98 0.85
CA ALA A 168 -8.96 -19.81 -0.27
C ALA A 168 -9.02 -21.28 0.20
N ARG A 169 -9.72 -22.13 -0.56
CA ARG A 169 -9.69 -23.57 -0.39
C ARG A 169 -8.40 -24.12 -0.99
#